data_AF-A0A1U7XBF6-F1
#
_entry.id   AF-A0A1U7XBF6-F1
#
_cell.length_a   1.000
_cell.length_b   1.000
_cell.length_c   1.000
_cell.angle_alpha   90.00
_cell.angle_beta   90.00
_cell.angle_gamma   90.00
#
_symmetry.space_group_name_H-M   'P 1'
#
loop_
_entity.id
_entity.type
_entity.pdbx_description
1 polymer ?
#
loop_
_entity_poly.entity_id
_entity_poly.type
_entity_poly.pdbx_seq_one_letter_code
_entity_poly.pdbx_strand_id
1 'polypeptide(L)'
;LLINISSLTAKGRNKKKSKLTQVNNLKVQLFKKLEEFLVDLHLESQEIRHSSSDLGGIPLSPSSCAHEASIREFAEAVRAYRVIFPDSEQQLFRLAKTLATKHFEATQQYIKKQLASADLVGMLRVTWTNVLLMDEVLPKAGLRDFTFEAAHVAIKQYVASRFSHLLLDFSGTLVKVHDNQKGVIEEEYPLQAALEISKNALVQGSMDALLDFRRLLDENLEVLSALTDLIIDWVQEGFQDFFGKLNDQFLVLSGKKYSANQDLIFGEGDKVLPGLVLLLAQLSVFIEQNAITRISEEISSLSGGGSRGHDNGPAFIPAEICLIFQSAGEELLQHYISMKTRKILILLKKRFATPNWVKHKEPREVHMFIDLLLQELDTILNEVKQILPEGLHHKHRRTDSNGSNTSSRSNPLRDDKLVRSNTQKARSQLFESHLAKLFKQKMEIFTKVEHTQESVVTAIIKLFLKSLQEFVRLQTFNRSGFQQIQLDIHFLKTTLKDTAEDEAAVDFLLDEVIVAAAERCLDPIPLQPAILDRLTQAKLSKNSEQSPTS
;
A
#
# COMPACT_ATOMS: atom_id res chain seq x y z
N LEU A 1 -59.05 -72.36 37.33
CA LEU A 1 -59.18 -70.88 37.31
C LEU A 1 -57.84 -70.13 37.32
N LEU A 2 -56.79 -70.61 38.01
CA LEU A 2 -55.48 -69.92 38.07
C LEU A 2 -54.66 -69.95 36.75
N ILE A 3 -54.80 -70.97 35.89
CA ILE A 3 -54.05 -71.05 34.60
C ILE A 3 -54.57 -70.04 33.55
N ASN A 4 -55.85 -69.65 33.61
CA ASN A 4 -56.42 -68.68 32.67
C ASN A 4 -56.04 -67.22 32.99
N ILE A 5 -55.72 -66.91 34.26
CA ILE A 5 -55.30 -65.55 34.66
C ILE A 5 -53.84 -65.30 34.24
N SER A 6 -52.98 -66.32 34.29
CA SER A 6 -51.58 -66.26 33.82
C SER A 6 -51.48 -66.12 32.30
N SER A 7 -52.37 -66.77 31.54
CA SER A 7 -52.41 -66.65 30.08
C SER A 7 -52.98 -65.30 29.63
N LEU A 8 -53.99 -64.76 30.33
CA LEU A 8 -54.54 -63.41 30.09
C LEU A 8 -53.53 -62.30 30.41
N THR A 9 -52.73 -62.45 31.46
CA THR A 9 -51.67 -61.48 31.83
C THR A 9 -50.45 -61.57 30.90
N ALA A 10 -50.06 -62.77 30.43
CA ALA A 10 -49.02 -62.93 29.42
C ALA A 10 -49.45 -62.42 28.04
N LYS A 11 -50.71 -62.68 27.63
CA LYS A 11 -51.29 -62.17 26.37
C LYS A 11 -51.47 -60.65 26.44
N GLY A 12 -51.83 -60.09 27.61
CA GLY A 12 -51.86 -58.65 27.88
C GLY A 12 -50.47 -57.99 27.87
N ARG A 13 -49.43 -58.65 28.41
CA ARG A 13 -48.02 -58.19 28.35
C ARG A 13 -47.44 -58.28 26.94
N ASN A 14 -47.72 -59.33 26.18
CA ASN A 14 -47.29 -59.46 24.78
C ASN A 14 -48.03 -58.48 23.86
N LYS A 15 -49.33 -58.21 24.10
CA LYS A 15 -50.08 -57.18 23.37
C LYS A 15 -49.60 -55.77 23.74
N LYS A 16 -49.20 -55.52 25.00
CA LYS A 16 -48.50 -54.28 25.40
C LYS A 16 -47.11 -54.16 24.77
N LYS A 17 -46.29 -55.22 24.75
CA LYS A 17 -44.97 -55.23 24.10
C LYS A 17 -45.08 -55.02 22.59
N SER A 18 -46.01 -55.72 21.91
CA SER A 18 -46.30 -55.56 20.48
C SER A 18 -46.76 -54.13 20.16
N LYS A 19 -47.67 -53.56 20.96
CA LYS A 19 -48.06 -52.15 20.85
C LYS A 19 -46.90 -51.19 21.11
N LEU A 20 -46.03 -51.46 22.09
CA LEU A 20 -44.85 -50.64 22.39
C LEU A 20 -43.82 -50.67 21.24
N THR A 21 -43.57 -51.84 20.62
CA THR A 21 -42.75 -51.94 19.41
C THR A 21 -43.38 -51.25 18.20
N GLN A 22 -44.70 -51.29 18.06
CA GLN A 22 -45.41 -50.60 16.98
C GLN A 22 -45.35 -49.08 17.16
N VAL A 23 -45.50 -48.59 18.39
CA VAL A 23 -45.35 -47.17 18.77
C VAL A 23 -43.91 -46.70 18.55
N ASN A 24 -42.91 -47.52 18.88
CA ASN A 24 -41.50 -47.21 18.61
C ASN A 24 -41.16 -47.19 17.10
N ASN A 25 -41.77 -48.07 16.30
CA ASN A 25 -41.60 -48.04 14.85
C ASN A 25 -42.26 -46.79 14.23
N LEU A 26 -43.45 -46.42 14.72
CA LEU A 26 -44.14 -45.18 14.33
C LEU A 26 -43.32 -43.93 14.71
N LYS A 27 -42.70 -43.93 15.89
CA LYS A 27 -41.80 -42.88 16.37
C LYS A 27 -40.63 -42.64 15.41
N VAL A 28 -40.00 -43.71 14.92
CA VAL A 28 -38.87 -43.65 13.98
C VAL A 28 -39.34 -43.20 12.59
N GLN A 29 -40.47 -43.68 12.10
CA GLN A 29 -41.02 -43.29 10.79
C GLN A 29 -41.45 -41.81 10.76
N LEU A 30 -42.08 -41.32 11.82
CA LEU A 30 -42.47 -39.91 11.94
C LEU A 30 -41.26 -38.99 12.07
N PHE A 31 -40.22 -39.42 12.78
CA PHE A 31 -38.97 -38.66 12.86
C PHE A 31 -38.28 -38.57 11.50
N LYS A 32 -38.24 -39.68 10.75
CA LYS A 32 -37.69 -39.69 9.38
C LYS A 32 -38.44 -38.72 8.45
N LYS A 33 -39.77 -38.62 8.58
CA LYS A 33 -40.56 -37.64 7.82
C LYS A 33 -40.25 -36.20 8.21
N LEU A 34 -39.95 -35.93 9.48
CA LEU A 34 -39.48 -34.61 9.92
C LEU A 34 -38.07 -34.30 9.35
N GLU A 35 -37.20 -35.30 9.22
CA GLU A 35 -35.90 -35.14 8.55
C GLU A 35 -36.05 -34.87 7.04
N GLU A 36 -36.97 -35.57 6.36
CA GLU A 36 -37.28 -35.33 4.95
C GLU A 36 -37.87 -33.93 4.74
N PHE A 37 -38.82 -33.51 5.59
CA PHE A 37 -39.41 -32.17 5.50
C PHE A 37 -38.40 -31.04 5.80
N LEU A 38 -37.38 -31.30 6.62
CA LEU A 38 -36.27 -30.37 6.85
C LEU A 38 -35.41 -30.17 5.59
N VAL A 39 -35.26 -31.21 4.76
CA VAL A 39 -34.53 -31.11 3.49
C VAL A 39 -35.29 -30.24 2.50
N ASP A 40 -36.62 -30.40 2.42
CA ASP A 40 -37.47 -29.61 1.54
C ASP A 40 -37.48 -28.12 1.94
N LEU A 41 -37.56 -27.83 3.25
CA LEU A 41 -37.41 -26.48 3.81
C LEU A 41 -36.07 -25.81 3.47
N HIS A 42 -34.99 -26.58 3.45
CA HIS A 42 -33.68 -26.05 3.08
C HIS A 42 -33.63 -25.67 1.60
N LEU A 43 -34.27 -26.44 0.72
CA LEU A 43 -34.37 -26.14 -0.71
C LEU A 43 -35.22 -24.88 -0.98
N GLU A 44 -36.37 -24.74 -0.31
CA GLU A 44 -37.20 -23.53 -0.40
C GLU A 44 -36.43 -22.28 0.07
N SER A 45 -35.60 -22.40 1.11
CA SER A 45 -34.74 -21.31 1.60
C SER A 45 -33.64 -20.88 0.61
N GLN A 46 -33.31 -21.72 -0.37
CA GLN A 46 -32.39 -21.40 -1.48
C GLN A 46 -33.15 -20.74 -2.65
N GLU A 47 -34.39 -21.15 -2.93
CA GLU A 47 -35.22 -20.62 -4.02
C GLU A 47 -35.66 -19.17 -3.79
N ILE A 48 -35.98 -18.77 -2.55
CA ILE A 48 -36.29 -17.38 -2.19
C ILE A 48 -35.17 -16.42 -2.62
N ARG A 49 -33.92 -16.90 -2.66
CA ARG A 49 -32.73 -16.11 -3.00
C ARG A 49 -32.59 -15.86 -4.49
N HIS A 50 -32.99 -16.81 -5.34
CA HIS A 50 -32.98 -16.58 -6.79
C HIS A 50 -33.98 -15.49 -7.20
N SER A 51 -35.03 -15.28 -6.41
CA SER A 51 -36.01 -14.21 -6.64
C SER A 51 -35.61 -12.83 -6.09
N SER A 52 -34.68 -12.74 -5.14
CA SER A 52 -34.26 -11.46 -4.53
C SER A 52 -33.15 -10.74 -5.30
N SER A 53 -32.40 -11.43 -6.17
CA SER A 53 -31.37 -10.79 -7.01
C SER A 53 -31.91 -9.95 -8.16
N ASP A 54 -33.19 -10.09 -8.55
CA ASP A 54 -33.73 -9.46 -9.77
C ASP A 54 -34.58 -8.19 -9.54
N LEU A 55 -34.99 -7.85 -8.32
CA LEU A 55 -35.87 -6.69 -8.09
C LEU A 55 -35.51 -5.91 -6.82
N GLY A 56 -34.96 -4.72 -7.02
CA GLY A 56 -34.71 -3.75 -5.96
C GLY A 56 -36.00 -3.35 -5.23
N GLY A 57 -35.96 -3.51 -3.90
CA GLY A 57 -36.74 -2.81 -2.88
C GLY A 57 -38.23 -2.59 -3.12
N ILE A 58 -39.07 -3.51 -2.61
CA ILE A 58 -40.48 -3.34 -2.12
C ILE A 58 -40.85 -4.64 -1.33
N PRO A 59 -41.73 -4.59 -0.32
CA PRO A 59 -41.74 -5.57 0.79
C PRO A 59 -42.41 -6.90 0.45
N LEU A 60 -41.89 -7.98 1.05
CA LEU A 60 -42.42 -9.35 1.13
C LEU A 60 -42.77 -9.96 -0.23
N SER A 61 -41.78 -10.58 -0.89
CA SER A 61 -42.02 -11.45 -2.02
C SER A 61 -42.97 -12.61 -1.62
N PRO A 62 -43.86 -13.09 -2.51
CA PRO A 62 -44.76 -14.21 -2.23
C PRO A 62 -44.01 -15.49 -1.84
N SER A 63 -42.74 -15.63 -2.24
CA SER A 63 -41.85 -16.74 -1.85
C SER A 63 -41.44 -16.70 -0.37
N SER A 64 -41.23 -15.50 0.20
CA SER A 64 -40.90 -15.36 1.64
C SER A 64 -42.07 -15.74 2.56
N CYS A 65 -43.30 -15.41 2.14
CA CYS A 65 -44.53 -15.74 2.85
C CYS A 65 -44.84 -17.24 2.78
N ALA A 66 -44.59 -17.87 1.62
CA ALA A 66 -44.72 -19.31 1.45
C ALA A 66 -43.75 -20.10 2.37
N HIS A 67 -42.49 -19.67 2.45
CA HIS A 67 -41.50 -20.30 3.32
C HIS A 67 -41.81 -20.09 4.81
N GLU A 68 -42.29 -18.91 5.22
CA GLU A 68 -42.75 -18.68 6.60
C GLU A 68 -43.91 -19.65 6.95
N ALA A 69 -44.83 -19.92 6.01
CA ALA A 69 -45.89 -20.90 6.20
C ALA A 69 -45.34 -22.32 6.34
N SER A 70 -44.42 -22.76 5.46
CA SER A 70 -43.75 -24.07 5.54
C SER A 70 -43.03 -24.29 6.88
N ILE A 71 -42.37 -23.25 7.41
CA ILE A 71 -41.68 -23.34 8.71
C ILE A 71 -42.67 -23.40 9.87
N ARG A 72 -43.79 -22.67 9.78
CA ARG A 72 -44.82 -22.73 10.80
C ARG A 72 -45.46 -24.11 10.84
N GLU A 73 -45.73 -24.71 9.68
CA GLU A 73 -46.19 -26.10 9.57
C GLU A 73 -45.16 -27.08 10.16
N PHE A 74 -43.87 -26.85 9.93
CA PHE A 74 -42.81 -27.65 10.54
C PHE A 74 -42.73 -27.48 12.06
N ALA A 75 -42.83 -26.26 12.56
CA ALA A 75 -42.85 -25.97 14.00
C ALA A 75 -44.06 -26.64 14.66
N GLU A 76 -45.24 -26.62 14.01
CA GLU A 76 -46.43 -27.33 14.46
C GLU A 76 -46.27 -28.85 14.43
N ALA A 77 -45.65 -29.40 13.38
CA ALA A 77 -45.33 -30.83 13.28
C ALA A 77 -44.37 -31.28 14.40
N VAL A 78 -43.36 -30.45 14.72
CA VAL A 78 -42.43 -30.67 15.83
C VAL A 78 -43.15 -30.56 17.18
N ARG A 79 -44.07 -29.60 17.36
CA ARG A 79 -44.91 -29.47 18.55
C ARG A 79 -45.80 -30.70 18.74
N ALA A 80 -46.44 -31.18 17.68
CA ALA A 80 -47.25 -32.38 17.70
C ALA A 80 -46.42 -33.63 18.04
N TYR A 81 -45.23 -33.78 17.44
CA TYR A 81 -44.32 -34.88 17.74
C TYR A 81 -43.85 -34.88 19.21
N ARG A 82 -43.53 -33.71 19.77
CA ARG A 82 -43.17 -33.57 21.19
C ARG A 82 -44.30 -34.02 22.12
N VAL A 83 -45.55 -33.65 21.82
CA VAL A 83 -46.72 -34.04 22.61
C VAL A 83 -46.96 -35.56 22.55
N ILE A 84 -46.71 -36.18 21.39
CA ILE A 84 -46.89 -37.63 21.20
C ILE A 84 -45.74 -38.42 21.84
N PHE A 85 -44.51 -37.90 21.82
CA PHE A 85 -43.31 -38.60 22.29
C PHE A 85 -42.40 -37.72 23.17
N PRO A 86 -42.72 -37.56 24.47
CA PRO A 86 -41.95 -36.72 25.39
C PRO A 86 -40.50 -37.19 25.59
N ASP A 87 -40.22 -38.49 25.46
CA ASP A 87 -38.86 -39.05 25.64
C ASP A 87 -37.89 -38.76 24.47
N SER A 88 -38.31 -38.00 23.46
CA SER A 88 -37.52 -37.72 22.23
C SER A 88 -36.97 -36.31 22.15
N GLU A 89 -37.12 -35.48 23.18
CA GLU A 89 -36.71 -34.07 23.15
C GLU A 89 -35.25 -33.89 22.72
N GLN A 90 -34.33 -34.77 23.14
CA GLN A 90 -32.93 -34.70 22.73
C GLN A 90 -32.71 -34.88 21.22
N GLN A 91 -33.51 -35.71 20.55
CA GLN A 91 -33.43 -35.92 19.10
C GLN A 91 -33.98 -34.70 18.35
N LEU A 92 -35.06 -34.10 18.84
CA LEU A 92 -35.61 -32.85 18.31
C LEU A 92 -34.65 -31.67 18.50
N PHE A 93 -33.97 -31.58 19.64
CA PHE A 93 -32.95 -30.55 19.87
C PHE A 93 -31.78 -30.66 18.90
N ARG A 94 -31.33 -31.89 18.61
CA ARG A 94 -30.29 -32.13 17.58
C ARG A 94 -30.78 -31.71 16.20
N LEU A 95 -32.01 -32.08 15.84
CA LEU A 95 -32.58 -31.74 14.54
C LEU A 95 -32.72 -30.23 14.34
N ALA A 96 -33.19 -29.50 15.36
CA ALA A 96 -33.27 -28.04 15.34
C ALA A 96 -31.89 -27.36 15.24
N LYS A 97 -30.88 -27.87 15.95
CA LYS A 97 -29.49 -27.37 15.83
C LYS A 97 -28.89 -27.66 14.45
N THR A 98 -29.18 -28.83 13.87
CA THR A 98 -28.74 -29.18 12.51
C THR A 98 -29.35 -28.24 11.46
N LEU A 99 -30.62 -27.86 11.62
CA LEU A 99 -31.27 -26.87 10.74
C LEU A 99 -30.51 -25.54 10.76
N ALA A 100 -30.28 -24.97 11.94
CA ALA A 100 -29.53 -23.74 12.11
C ALA A 100 -28.11 -23.85 11.53
N THR A 101 -27.41 -24.95 11.83
CA THR A 101 -26.04 -25.20 11.33
C THR A 101 -25.99 -25.19 9.80
N LYS A 102 -26.92 -25.89 9.12
CA LYS A 102 -26.97 -25.91 7.65
C LYS A 102 -27.24 -24.53 7.04
N HIS A 103 -28.09 -23.72 7.67
CA HIS A 103 -28.32 -22.34 7.20
C HIS A 103 -27.07 -21.48 7.34
N PHE A 104 -26.35 -21.57 8.47
CA PHE A 104 -25.09 -20.84 8.66
C PHE A 104 -23.95 -21.34 7.77
N GLU A 105 -23.82 -22.66 7.53
CA GLU A 105 -22.85 -23.22 6.58
C GLU A 105 -23.10 -22.69 5.16
N ALA A 106 -24.37 -22.63 4.71
CA ALA A 106 -24.71 -22.02 3.45
C ALA A 106 -24.28 -20.55 3.40
N THR A 107 -24.64 -19.76 4.43
CA THR A 107 -24.24 -18.36 4.56
C THR A 107 -22.71 -18.17 4.46
N GLN A 108 -21.93 -19.02 5.14
CA GLN A 108 -20.46 -18.97 5.09
C GLN A 108 -19.88 -19.28 3.70
N GLN A 109 -20.50 -20.18 2.94
CA GLN A 109 -20.09 -20.47 1.56
C GLN A 109 -20.37 -19.29 0.63
N TYR A 110 -21.49 -18.58 0.83
CA TYR A 110 -21.83 -17.40 0.04
C TYR A 110 -20.97 -16.18 0.40
N ILE A 111 -20.60 -16.01 1.68
CA ILE A 111 -19.67 -14.96 2.10
C ILE A 111 -18.37 -15.03 1.30
N LYS A 112 -17.84 -16.24 1.05
CA LYS A 112 -16.62 -16.45 0.24
C LYS A 112 -16.77 -16.06 -1.24
N LYS A 113 -18.00 -15.93 -1.75
CA LYS A 113 -18.31 -15.58 -3.15
C LYS A 113 -18.67 -14.10 -3.35
N GLN A 114 -18.29 -13.23 -2.40
CA GLN A 114 -18.53 -11.79 -2.45
C GLN A 114 -20.03 -11.43 -2.39
N LEU A 115 -20.61 -11.64 -1.22
CA LEU A 115 -22.00 -11.32 -0.91
C LEU A 115 -22.18 -9.82 -0.56
N ALA A 116 -23.30 -9.22 -0.94
CA ALA A 116 -23.68 -7.87 -0.50
C ALA A 116 -24.22 -7.87 0.95
N SER A 117 -24.14 -6.74 1.64
CA SER A 117 -24.63 -6.59 3.02
C SER A 117 -26.15 -6.87 3.12
N ALA A 118 -26.94 -6.43 2.14
CA ALA A 118 -28.38 -6.67 2.08
C ALA A 118 -28.72 -8.16 2.03
N ASP A 119 -27.96 -8.96 1.27
CA ASP A 119 -28.18 -10.40 1.15
C ASP A 119 -27.78 -11.14 2.44
N LEU A 120 -26.72 -10.67 3.13
CA LEU A 120 -26.33 -11.19 4.44
C LEU A 120 -27.44 -10.96 5.47
N VAL A 121 -27.95 -9.73 5.53
CA VAL A 121 -29.05 -9.36 6.44
C VAL A 121 -30.29 -10.17 6.11
N GLY A 122 -30.61 -10.37 4.83
CA GLY A 122 -31.70 -11.24 4.40
C GLY A 122 -31.54 -12.68 4.91
N MET A 123 -30.34 -13.27 4.75
CA MET A 123 -30.05 -14.62 5.24
C MET A 123 -30.10 -14.73 6.77
N LEU A 124 -29.56 -13.74 7.48
CA LEU A 124 -29.62 -13.68 8.94
C LEU A 124 -31.06 -13.51 9.43
N ARG A 125 -31.87 -12.68 8.76
CA ARG A 125 -33.28 -12.46 9.08
C ARG A 125 -34.09 -13.74 8.92
N VAL A 126 -33.95 -14.44 7.79
CA VAL A 126 -34.61 -15.73 7.56
C VAL A 126 -34.18 -16.75 8.63
N THR A 127 -32.87 -16.87 8.88
CA THR A 127 -32.35 -17.81 9.88
C THR A 127 -32.86 -17.48 11.29
N TRP A 128 -32.89 -16.19 11.66
CA TRP A 128 -33.35 -15.74 12.97
C TRP A 128 -34.86 -15.98 13.16
N THR A 129 -35.68 -15.68 12.16
CA THR A 129 -37.13 -15.97 12.20
C THR A 129 -37.39 -17.47 12.38
N ASN A 130 -36.67 -18.31 11.63
CA ASN A 130 -36.78 -19.77 11.76
C ASN A 130 -36.44 -20.25 13.17
N VAL A 131 -35.40 -19.66 13.76
CA VAL A 131 -34.93 -19.99 15.10
C VAL A 131 -35.93 -19.54 16.16
N LEU A 132 -36.49 -18.33 16.05
CA LEU A 132 -37.50 -17.82 16.99
C LEU A 132 -38.75 -18.72 17.01
N LEU A 133 -39.22 -19.14 15.84
CA LEU A 133 -40.35 -20.08 15.72
C LEU A 133 -40.03 -21.45 16.35
N MET A 134 -38.81 -21.96 16.13
CA MET A 134 -38.39 -23.24 16.72
C MET A 134 -38.12 -23.17 18.22
N ASP A 135 -37.68 -22.01 18.73
CA ASP A 135 -37.44 -21.77 20.14
C ASP A 135 -38.76 -21.67 20.94
N GLU A 136 -39.84 -21.14 20.35
CA GLU A 136 -41.19 -21.21 20.94
C GLU A 136 -41.63 -22.67 21.18
N VAL A 137 -41.25 -23.55 20.25
CA VAL A 137 -41.57 -24.98 20.34
C VAL A 137 -40.59 -25.70 21.25
N LEU A 138 -39.31 -25.34 21.30
CA LEU A 138 -38.26 -26.05 22.04
C LEU A 138 -37.39 -25.09 22.89
N PRO A 139 -37.94 -24.43 23.93
CA PRO A 139 -37.21 -23.38 24.68
C PRO A 139 -36.02 -23.93 25.48
N LYS A 140 -36.02 -25.23 25.82
CA LYS A 140 -34.93 -25.91 26.52
C LYS A 140 -33.75 -26.28 25.62
N ALA A 141 -33.85 -26.04 24.31
CA ALA A 141 -32.82 -26.42 23.35
C ALA A 141 -31.63 -25.44 23.30
N GLY A 142 -31.78 -24.24 23.87
CA GLY A 142 -30.77 -23.17 23.82
C GLY A 142 -30.47 -22.73 22.39
N LEU A 143 -31.51 -22.65 21.54
CA LEU A 143 -31.35 -22.34 20.12
C LEU A 143 -30.92 -20.90 19.90
N ARG A 144 -31.41 -19.95 20.72
CA ARG A 144 -31.02 -18.54 20.68
C ARG A 144 -29.53 -18.33 20.92
N ASP A 145 -28.98 -18.94 21.97
CA ASP A 145 -27.55 -18.82 22.29
C ASP A 145 -26.68 -19.44 21.19
N PHE A 146 -27.10 -20.60 20.67
CA PHE A 146 -26.40 -21.27 19.58
C PHE A 146 -26.39 -20.44 18.29
N THR A 147 -27.51 -19.80 17.94
CA THR A 147 -27.62 -19.00 16.72
C THR A 147 -26.99 -17.64 16.86
N PHE A 148 -26.93 -17.10 18.08
CA PHE A 148 -26.15 -15.91 18.39
C PHE A 148 -24.65 -16.16 18.17
N GLU A 149 -24.10 -17.26 18.69
CA GLU A 149 -22.70 -17.64 18.45
C GLU A 149 -22.42 -17.92 16.96
N ALA A 150 -23.32 -18.60 16.27
CA ALA A 150 -23.17 -18.86 14.84
C ALA A 150 -23.27 -17.57 13.99
N ALA A 151 -24.13 -16.63 14.37
CA ALA A 151 -24.22 -15.31 13.75
C ALA A 151 -22.96 -14.48 13.99
N HIS A 152 -22.42 -14.52 15.21
CA HIS A 152 -21.15 -13.90 15.57
C HIS A 152 -20.01 -14.39 14.67
N VAL A 153 -19.86 -15.71 14.48
CA VAL A 153 -18.85 -16.29 13.57
C VAL A 153 -19.10 -15.88 12.10
N ALA A 154 -20.35 -15.92 11.65
CA ALA A 154 -20.70 -15.59 10.27
C ALA A 154 -20.42 -14.12 9.94
N ILE A 155 -20.76 -13.19 10.85
CA ILE A 155 -20.53 -11.76 10.65
C ILE A 155 -19.03 -11.44 10.72
N LYS A 156 -18.29 -12.03 11.66
CA LYS A 156 -16.83 -11.89 11.71
C LYS A 156 -16.17 -12.36 10.40
N GLN A 157 -16.61 -13.50 9.87
CA GLN A 157 -16.11 -14.01 8.59
C GLN A 157 -16.49 -13.09 7.42
N TYR A 158 -17.68 -12.49 7.44
CA TYR A 158 -18.10 -11.52 6.44
C TYR A 158 -17.19 -10.29 6.43
N VAL A 159 -16.94 -9.68 7.59
CA VAL A 159 -16.03 -8.53 7.72
C VAL A 159 -14.64 -8.87 7.18
N ALA A 160 -14.06 -10.00 7.60
CA ALA A 160 -12.76 -10.45 7.13
C ALA A 160 -12.73 -10.71 5.61
N SER A 161 -13.80 -11.28 5.05
CA SER A 161 -13.92 -11.51 3.60
C SER A 161 -13.97 -10.20 2.83
N ARG A 162 -14.73 -9.19 3.31
CA ARG A 162 -14.81 -7.87 2.65
C ARG A 162 -13.44 -7.18 2.60
N PHE A 163 -12.68 -7.17 3.70
CA PHE A 163 -11.31 -6.62 3.69
C PHE A 163 -10.35 -7.41 2.78
N SER A 164 -10.50 -8.74 2.71
CA SER A 164 -9.71 -9.57 1.80
C SER A 164 -10.00 -9.24 0.33
N HIS A 165 -11.27 -9.01 -0.02
CA HIS A 165 -11.65 -8.56 -1.36
C HIS A 165 -11.16 -7.14 -1.66
N LEU A 166 -11.28 -6.21 -0.70
CA LEU A 166 -10.74 -4.85 -0.84
C LEU A 166 -9.23 -4.87 -1.15
N LEU A 167 -8.47 -5.69 -0.43
CA LEU A 167 -7.04 -5.86 -0.69
C LEU A 167 -6.78 -6.44 -2.08
N LEU A 168 -7.56 -7.44 -2.52
CA LEU A 168 -7.44 -8.04 -3.85
C LEU A 168 -7.79 -7.05 -4.98
N ASP A 169 -8.86 -6.27 -4.84
CA ASP A 169 -9.29 -5.28 -5.83
C ASP A 169 -8.25 -4.17 -5.99
N PHE A 170 -7.71 -3.72 -4.85
CA PHE A 170 -6.63 -2.74 -4.83
C PHE A 170 -5.33 -3.31 -5.43
N SER A 171 -4.94 -4.54 -5.05
CA SER A 171 -3.79 -5.24 -5.63
C SER A 171 -3.94 -5.41 -7.15
N GLY A 172 -5.12 -5.79 -7.61
CA GLY A 172 -5.43 -5.94 -9.02
C GLY A 172 -5.32 -4.62 -9.78
N THR A 173 -5.67 -3.50 -9.14
CA THR A 173 -5.48 -2.16 -9.71
C THR A 173 -4.00 -1.82 -9.82
N LEU A 174 -3.19 -2.10 -8.79
CA LEU A 174 -1.74 -1.88 -8.84
C LEU A 174 -1.03 -2.74 -9.88
N VAL A 175 -1.45 -4.01 -10.05
CA VAL A 175 -0.88 -4.90 -11.08
C VAL A 175 -1.25 -4.43 -12.48
N LYS A 176 -2.50 -4.00 -12.70
CA LYS A 176 -2.91 -3.40 -13.99
C LYS A 176 -2.10 -2.14 -14.31
N VAL A 177 -1.84 -1.30 -13.30
CA VAL A 177 -0.96 -0.13 -13.44
C VAL A 177 0.45 -0.55 -13.83
N HIS A 178 1.00 -1.59 -13.19
CA HIS A 178 2.32 -2.12 -13.52
C HIS A 178 2.40 -2.66 -14.96
N ASP A 179 1.38 -3.38 -15.42
CA ASP A 179 1.35 -3.93 -16.78
C ASP A 179 1.14 -2.83 -17.83
N ASN A 180 0.36 -1.80 -17.52
CA ASN A 180 0.21 -0.62 -18.39
C ASN A 180 1.52 0.17 -18.50
N GLN A 181 2.35 0.21 -17.46
CA GLN A 181 3.69 0.81 -17.54
C GLN A 181 4.68 -0.02 -18.39
N LYS A 182 4.42 -1.33 -18.59
CA LYS A 182 5.18 -2.16 -19.55
C LYS A 182 4.69 -1.98 -20.99
N GLY A 183 3.47 -1.47 -21.19
CA GLY A 183 2.83 -1.26 -22.49
C GLY A 183 3.13 0.12 -23.09
N VAL A 184 3.30 0.16 -24.41
CA VAL A 184 3.40 1.39 -25.21
C VAL A 184 1.98 1.94 -25.39
N ILE A 185 1.50 2.78 -24.47
CA ILE A 185 0.31 3.60 -24.70
C ILE A 185 0.73 5.07 -24.60
N GLU A 186 0.45 5.80 -25.68
CA GLU A 186 0.69 7.23 -25.89
C GLU A 186 -0.22 8.11 -25.02
N GLU A 187 -0.23 7.92 -23.70
CA GLU A 187 -0.77 8.93 -22.79
C GLU A 187 0.38 9.85 -22.36
N GLU A 188 0.17 11.17 -22.40
CA GLU A 188 1.20 12.17 -22.05
C GLU A 188 1.65 12.08 -20.57
N TYR A 189 0.89 11.40 -19.69
CA TYR A 189 1.16 11.29 -18.24
C TYR A 189 0.72 9.93 -17.63
N PRO A 190 1.30 8.79 -18.04
CA PRO A 190 0.82 7.47 -17.64
C PRO A 190 1.03 7.18 -16.14
N LEU A 191 2.08 7.76 -15.53
CA LEU A 191 2.38 7.54 -14.11
C LEU A 191 1.46 8.34 -13.19
N GLN A 192 1.12 9.58 -13.59
CA GLN A 192 0.22 10.42 -12.81
C GLN A 192 -1.22 9.89 -12.87
N ALA A 193 -1.69 9.46 -14.05
CA ALA A 193 -2.99 8.81 -14.19
C ALA A 193 -3.07 7.54 -13.33
N ALA A 194 -2.02 6.70 -13.36
CA ALA A 194 -1.92 5.52 -12.52
C ALA A 194 -1.93 5.83 -11.01
N LEU A 195 -1.25 6.90 -10.59
CA LEU A 195 -1.24 7.34 -9.20
C LEU A 195 -2.65 7.76 -8.75
N GLU A 196 -3.35 8.58 -9.55
CA GLU A 196 -4.70 9.03 -9.24
C GLU A 196 -5.72 7.87 -9.24
N ILE A 197 -5.62 6.94 -10.18
CA ILE A 197 -6.45 5.72 -10.19
C ILE A 197 -6.22 4.92 -8.90
N SER A 198 -4.97 4.78 -8.46
CA SER A 198 -4.63 4.04 -7.24
C SER A 198 -5.14 4.76 -5.99
N LYS A 199 -4.97 6.08 -5.88
CA LYS A 199 -5.50 6.88 -4.76
C LYS A 199 -7.03 6.74 -4.68
N ASN A 200 -7.71 6.86 -5.80
CA ASN A 200 -9.17 6.76 -5.87
C ASN A 200 -9.64 5.36 -5.54
N ALA A 201 -8.99 4.30 -6.05
CA ALA A 201 -9.33 2.92 -5.73
C ALA A 201 -9.21 2.62 -4.23
N LEU A 202 -8.16 3.14 -3.58
CA LEU A 202 -7.97 2.97 -2.14
C LEU A 202 -9.06 3.67 -1.32
N VAL A 203 -9.30 4.96 -1.58
CA VAL A 203 -10.27 5.75 -0.81
C VAL A 203 -11.68 5.26 -1.11
N GLN A 204 -12.06 5.12 -2.38
CA GLN A 204 -13.39 4.70 -2.76
C GLN A 204 -13.69 3.28 -2.27
N GLY A 205 -12.76 2.33 -2.44
CA GLY A 205 -12.94 0.97 -1.95
C GLY A 205 -13.09 0.90 -0.44
N SER A 206 -12.33 1.71 0.31
CA SER A 206 -12.45 1.81 1.76
C SER A 206 -13.79 2.42 2.19
N MET A 207 -14.25 3.45 1.47
CA MET A 207 -15.54 4.11 1.74
C MET A 207 -16.72 3.20 1.41
N ASP A 208 -16.66 2.46 0.30
CA ASP A 208 -17.69 1.48 -0.08
C ASP A 208 -17.80 0.36 0.96
N ALA A 209 -16.67 -0.12 1.48
CA ALA A 209 -16.66 -1.09 2.58
C ALA A 209 -17.29 -0.51 3.86
N LEU A 210 -16.96 0.72 4.24
CA LEU A 210 -17.56 1.40 5.39
C LEU A 210 -19.07 1.62 5.23
N LEU A 211 -19.53 1.99 4.03
CA LEU A 211 -20.96 2.12 3.72
C LEU A 211 -21.69 0.77 3.80
N ASP A 212 -21.06 -0.32 3.36
CA ASP A 212 -21.61 -1.66 3.50
C ASP A 212 -21.75 -2.07 4.98
N PHE A 213 -20.77 -1.72 5.82
CA PHE A 213 -20.85 -1.95 7.26
C PHE A 213 -21.90 -1.06 7.92
N ARG A 214 -22.06 0.19 7.48
CA ARG A 214 -23.13 1.08 7.97
C ARG A 214 -24.51 0.51 7.69
N ARG A 215 -24.73 0.03 6.45
CA ARG A 215 -25.97 -0.67 6.08
C ARG A 215 -26.21 -1.91 6.93
N LEU A 216 -25.16 -2.65 7.30
CA LEU A 216 -25.29 -3.80 8.19
C LEU A 216 -25.71 -3.39 9.62
N LEU A 217 -25.23 -2.24 10.10
CA LEU A 217 -25.53 -1.71 11.44
C LEU A 217 -26.89 -0.99 11.55
N ASP A 218 -27.36 -0.36 10.47
CA ASP A 218 -28.65 0.37 10.43
C ASP A 218 -29.87 -0.59 10.45
N GLU A 219 -29.65 -1.90 10.30
CA GLU A 219 -30.71 -2.90 10.21
C GLU A 219 -31.28 -3.29 11.58
N ASN A 220 -32.61 -3.18 11.69
CA ASN A 220 -33.36 -3.54 12.90
C ASN A 220 -33.49 -5.07 13.04
N LEU A 221 -32.41 -5.73 13.50
CA LEU A 221 -32.41 -7.13 13.91
C LEU A 221 -31.82 -7.24 15.32
N GLU A 222 -32.50 -7.95 16.22
CA GLU A 222 -32.08 -8.11 17.64
C GLU A 222 -30.64 -8.64 17.76
N VAL A 223 -30.28 -9.61 16.92
CA VAL A 223 -28.92 -10.16 16.84
C VAL A 223 -27.89 -9.11 16.44
N LEU A 224 -28.21 -8.26 15.47
CA LEU A 224 -27.29 -7.22 15.01
C LEU A 224 -27.14 -6.14 16.08
N SER A 225 -28.23 -5.75 16.75
CA SER A 225 -28.19 -4.76 17.83
C SER A 225 -27.32 -5.20 19.02
N ALA A 226 -27.30 -6.50 19.31
CA ALA A 226 -26.47 -7.07 20.36
C ALA A 226 -25.00 -7.30 19.94
N LEU A 227 -24.72 -7.31 18.63
CA LEU A 227 -23.38 -7.48 18.07
C LEU A 227 -22.76 -6.17 17.57
N THR A 228 -23.47 -5.03 17.62
CA THR A 228 -23.02 -3.74 17.09
C THR A 228 -21.61 -3.36 17.54
N ASP A 229 -21.34 -3.42 18.85
CA ASP A 229 -20.02 -3.06 19.40
C ASP A 229 -18.92 -4.00 18.89
N LEU A 230 -19.21 -5.30 18.79
CA LEU A 230 -18.28 -6.30 18.27
C LEU A 230 -18.03 -6.14 16.77
N ILE A 231 -19.04 -5.75 16.00
CA ILE A 231 -18.91 -5.45 14.57
C ILE A 231 -17.99 -4.26 14.38
N ILE A 232 -18.16 -3.20 15.20
CA ILE A 232 -17.30 -2.02 15.16
C ILE A 232 -15.85 -2.42 15.50
N ASP A 233 -15.63 -3.23 16.53
CA ASP A 233 -14.30 -3.75 16.88
C ASP A 233 -13.68 -4.55 15.73
N TRP A 234 -14.42 -5.43 15.05
CA TRP A 234 -13.91 -6.19 13.90
C TRP A 234 -13.62 -5.33 12.68
N VAL A 235 -14.40 -4.26 12.45
CA VAL A 235 -14.12 -3.31 11.37
C VAL A 235 -12.81 -2.56 11.66
N GLN A 236 -12.60 -2.14 12.90
CA GLN A 236 -11.35 -1.50 13.34
C GLN A 236 -10.15 -2.44 13.19
N GLU A 237 -10.26 -3.68 13.69
CA GLU A 237 -9.23 -4.73 13.53
C GLU A 237 -8.96 -5.01 12.04
N GLY A 238 -10.02 -5.06 11.23
CA GLY A 238 -9.92 -5.30 9.80
C GLY A 238 -9.18 -4.20 9.04
N PHE A 239 -9.39 -2.92 9.39
CA PHE A 239 -8.60 -1.82 8.81
C PHE A 239 -7.14 -1.88 9.23
N GLN A 240 -6.85 -2.18 10.50
CA GLN A 240 -5.48 -2.32 10.99
C GLN A 240 -4.72 -3.43 10.22
N ASP A 241 -5.33 -4.61 10.08
CA ASP A 241 -4.77 -5.73 9.33
C ASP A 241 -4.67 -5.45 7.83
N PHE A 242 -5.67 -4.79 7.24
CA PHE A 242 -5.66 -4.36 5.84
C PHE A 242 -4.44 -3.48 5.53
N PHE A 243 -4.20 -2.44 6.33
CA PHE A 243 -3.07 -1.53 6.12
C PHE A 243 -1.71 -2.22 6.37
N GLY A 244 -1.62 -3.14 7.34
CA GLY A 244 -0.44 -3.97 7.54
C GLY A 244 -0.12 -4.83 6.31
N LYS A 245 -1.13 -5.55 5.79
CA LYS A 245 -1.00 -6.37 4.57
C LYS A 245 -0.71 -5.53 3.33
N LEU A 246 -1.26 -4.33 3.24
CA LEU A 246 -1.02 -3.40 2.15
C LEU A 246 0.45 -2.96 2.10
N ASN A 247 1.01 -2.57 3.25
CA ASN A 247 2.44 -2.26 3.36
C ASN A 247 3.30 -3.47 2.95
N ASP A 248 2.94 -4.67 3.41
CA ASP A 248 3.60 -5.91 3.02
C ASP A 248 3.62 -6.14 1.51
N GLN A 249 2.54 -5.77 0.81
CA GLN A 249 2.46 -5.84 -0.65
C GLN A 249 3.33 -4.79 -1.33
N PHE A 250 3.42 -3.57 -0.81
CA PHE A 250 4.31 -2.53 -1.36
C PHE A 250 5.77 -3.00 -1.33
N LEU A 251 6.18 -3.66 -0.24
CA LEU A 251 7.52 -4.24 -0.10
C LEU A 251 7.76 -5.43 -1.06
N VAL A 252 6.73 -6.19 -1.41
CA VAL A 252 6.82 -7.26 -2.42
C VAL A 252 6.95 -6.68 -3.82
N LEU A 253 6.07 -5.73 -4.19
CA LEU A 253 6.04 -5.11 -5.50
C LEU A 253 7.30 -4.29 -5.80
N SER A 254 7.91 -3.70 -4.77
CA SER A 254 9.22 -3.03 -4.90
C SER A 254 10.40 -3.99 -5.02
N GLY A 255 10.20 -5.32 -4.90
CA GLY A 255 11.28 -6.30 -4.97
C GLY A 255 12.17 -6.40 -3.72
N LYS A 256 11.92 -5.59 -2.68
CA LYS A 256 12.70 -5.59 -1.44
C LYS A 256 12.67 -6.92 -0.70
N LYS A 257 11.51 -7.62 -0.65
CA LYS A 257 11.42 -8.92 0.06
C LYS A 257 12.30 -10.02 -0.54
N TYR A 258 12.66 -9.94 -1.82
CA TYR A 258 13.54 -10.90 -2.49
C TYR A 258 15.01 -10.44 -2.55
N SER A 259 15.28 -9.14 -2.37
CA SER A 259 16.63 -8.58 -2.49
C SER A 259 17.54 -8.88 -1.29
N ALA A 260 17.01 -9.23 -0.11
CA ALA A 260 17.85 -9.51 1.06
C ALA A 260 18.79 -10.72 0.88
N ASN A 261 18.55 -11.57 -0.15
CA ASN A 261 19.33 -12.77 -0.42
C ASN A 261 20.05 -12.78 -1.78
N GLN A 262 20.00 -11.69 -2.56
CA GLN A 262 20.62 -11.61 -3.90
C GLN A 262 21.50 -10.37 -4.07
N ASP A 263 22.38 -10.13 -3.10
CA ASP A 263 23.61 -9.43 -3.40
C ASP A 263 24.54 -10.41 -4.13
N LEU A 264 24.86 -10.08 -5.38
CA LEU A 264 25.72 -10.84 -6.32
C LEU A 264 24.98 -11.93 -7.09
N ILE A 265 24.31 -11.56 -8.19
CA ILE A 265 24.44 -12.20 -9.52
C ILE A 265 23.57 -11.38 -10.50
N PHE A 266 24.19 -10.96 -11.61
CA PHE A 266 23.49 -10.41 -12.77
C PHE A 266 22.51 -11.46 -13.33
N GLY A 267 21.22 -11.16 -13.33
CA GLY A 267 20.19 -11.97 -13.97
C GLY A 267 18.87 -11.21 -14.09
N GLU A 268 18.30 -11.18 -15.29
CA GLU A 268 16.98 -10.61 -15.60
C GLU A 268 15.87 -11.47 -14.97
N GLY A 269 15.62 -11.30 -13.68
CA GLY A 269 14.33 -11.63 -13.05
C GLY A 269 13.41 -10.42 -13.14
N ASP A 270 12.10 -10.65 -13.33
CA ASP A 270 11.03 -9.65 -13.52
C ASP A 270 11.45 -8.24 -13.08
N LYS A 271 11.85 -7.40 -14.05
CA LYS A 271 12.47 -6.12 -13.77
C LYS A 271 11.45 -5.22 -13.09
N VAL A 272 11.50 -5.13 -11.77
CA VAL A 272 10.75 -4.13 -10.99
C VAL A 272 10.96 -2.77 -11.65
N LEU A 273 9.87 -2.12 -12.03
CA LEU A 273 9.94 -0.86 -12.74
C LEU A 273 10.20 0.28 -11.73
N PRO A 274 11.25 1.11 -11.91
CA PRO A 274 11.50 2.23 -11.00
C PRO A 274 10.30 3.17 -10.86
N GLY A 275 9.54 3.41 -11.94
CA GLY A 275 8.34 4.24 -11.90
C GLY A 275 7.27 3.74 -10.93
N LEU A 276 7.08 2.41 -10.83
CA LEU A 276 6.17 1.81 -9.85
C LEU A 276 6.66 2.04 -8.42
N VAL A 277 7.97 1.90 -8.16
CA VAL A 277 8.54 2.14 -6.82
C VAL A 277 8.31 3.59 -6.37
N LEU A 278 8.49 4.55 -7.29
CA LEU A 278 8.23 5.96 -7.00
C LEU A 278 6.73 6.22 -6.75
N LEU A 279 5.85 5.58 -7.52
CA LEU A 279 4.40 5.64 -7.31
C LEU A 279 4.01 5.11 -5.93
N LEU A 280 4.55 3.95 -5.51
CA LEU A 280 4.29 3.37 -4.19
C LEU A 280 4.81 4.26 -3.05
N ALA A 281 5.97 4.91 -3.24
CA ALA A 281 6.49 5.88 -2.28
C ALA A 281 5.51 7.06 -2.09
N GLN A 282 5.00 7.61 -3.19
CA GLN A 282 4.04 8.72 -3.13
C GLN A 282 2.66 8.29 -2.62
N LEU A 283 2.25 7.07 -2.90
CA LEU A 283 1.01 6.50 -2.37
C LEU A 283 1.10 6.29 -0.86
N SER A 284 2.28 5.95 -0.33
CA SER A 284 2.53 5.85 1.11
C SER A 284 2.36 7.21 1.81
N VAL A 285 2.88 8.28 1.20
CA VAL A 285 2.67 9.66 1.69
C VAL A 285 1.19 10.06 1.63
N PHE A 286 0.49 9.69 0.56
CA PHE A 286 -0.96 9.95 0.46
C PHE A 286 -1.76 9.21 1.53
N ILE A 287 -1.39 7.96 1.83
CA ILE A 287 -2.02 7.16 2.89
C ILE A 287 -1.85 7.85 4.24
N GLU A 288 -0.62 8.24 4.57
CA GLU A 288 -0.26 8.96 5.78
C GLU A 288 -1.06 10.26 5.94
N GLN A 289 -1.10 11.10 4.90
CA GLN A 289 -1.61 12.48 5.01
C GLN A 289 -3.12 12.61 4.82
N ASN A 290 -3.74 11.76 3.99
CA ASN A 290 -5.13 11.95 3.55
C ASN A 290 -6.02 10.73 3.80
N ALA A 291 -5.57 9.53 3.41
CA ALA A 291 -6.44 8.36 3.45
C ALA A 291 -6.80 7.97 4.88
N ILE A 292 -5.81 7.91 5.78
CA ILE A 292 -6.02 7.54 7.19
C ILE A 292 -6.96 8.53 7.88
N THR A 293 -6.79 9.84 7.65
CA THR A 293 -7.65 10.88 8.24
C THR A 293 -9.11 10.68 7.83
N ARG A 294 -9.38 10.54 6.53
CA ARG A 294 -10.74 10.32 6.02
C ARG A 294 -11.38 9.03 6.55
N ILE A 295 -10.61 7.93 6.57
CA ILE A 295 -11.09 6.64 7.08
C ILE A 295 -11.33 6.71 8.60
N SER A 296 -10.46 7.39 9.34
CA SER A 296 -10.60 7.57 10.79
C SER A 296 -11.82 8.41 11.16
N GLU A 297 -12.13 9.46 10.39
CA GLU A 297 -13.32 10.28 10.57
C GLU A 297 -14.60 9.45 10.39
N GLU A 298 -14.65 8.61 9.34
CA GLU A 298 -15.80 7.73 9.10
C GLU A 298 -15.93 6.60 10.11
N ILE A 299 -14.83 5.97 10.54
CA ILE A 299 -14.87 4.97 11.62
C ILE A 299 -15.37 5.61 12.93
N SER A 300 -14.96 6.85 13.21
CA SER A 300 -15.46 7.60 14.37
C SER A 300 -16.96 7.90 14.24
N SER A 301 -17.43 8.18 13.03
CA SER A 301 -18.86 8.39 12.74
C SER A 301 -19.69 7.12 12.96
N LEU A 302 -19.13 5.95 12.69
CA LEU A 302 -19.74 4.63 12.96
C LEU A 302 -19.80 4.30 14.46
N SER A 303 -18.80 4.71 15.25
CA SER A 303 -18.67 4.31 16.66
C SER A 303 -19.57 5.06 17.64
N GLY A 304 -20.21 6.18 17.23
CA GLY A 304 -21.23 6.87 18.04
C GLY A 304 -20.79 7.37 19.44
N GLY A 305 -19.49 7.43 19.74
CA GLY A 305 -18.98 7.86 21.05
C GLY A 305 -19.09 6.82 22.18
N GLY A 306 -19.36 5.55 21.88
CA GLY A 306 -19.36 4.47 22.88
C GLY A 306 -17.97 4.18 23.45
N SER A 307 -17.87 3.96 24.76
CA SER A 307 -16.63 3.56 25.43
C SER A 307 -16.34 2.08 25.14
N ARG A 308 -15.19 1.80 24.53
CA ARG A 308 -14.75 0.46 24.11
C ARG A 308 -14.63 -0.50 25.30
N GLY A 309 -15.29 -1.67 25.21
CA GLY A 309 -15.04 -2.80 26.09
C GLY A 309 -13.62 -3.35 25.86
N HIS A 310 -12.79 -3.42 26.89
CA HIS A 310 -11.36 -3.70 26.81
C HIS A 310 -10.94 -5.11 26.32
N ASP A 311 -11.87 -5.97 25.92
CA ASP A 311 -11.61 -7.42 25.83
C ASP A 311 -11.46 -8.01 24.41
N ASN A 312 -11.63 -7.26 23.31
CA ASN A 312 -11.56 -7.82 21.95
C ASN A 312 -10.72 -6.98 20.95
N GLY A 313 -9.70 -7.62 20.35
CA GLY A 313 -8.94 -7.19 19.16
C GLY A 313 -7.94 -6.03 19.34
N PRO A 314 -6.92 -5.89 18.46
CA PRO A 314 -6.13 -4.65 18.39
C PRO A 314 -7.02 -3.50 17.88
N ALA A 315 -6.92 -2.33 18.50
CA ALA A 315 -7.64 -1.15 18.02
C ALA A 315 -7.13 -0.73 16.64
N PHE A 316 -7.97 -0.05 15.87
CA PHE A 316 -7.45 0.79 14.78
C PHE A 316 -6.67 1.94 15.40
N ILE A 317 -5.36 1.98 15.17
CA ILE A 317 -4.49 3.03 15.70
C ILE A 317 -3.96 3.85 14.52
N PRO A 318 -4.62 4.97 14.15
CA PRO A 318 -4.21 5.81 13.02
C PRO A 318 -2.74 6.18 13.07
N ALA A 319 -2.23 6.53 14.26
CA ALA A 319 -0.86 6.95 14.46
C ALA A 319 0.17 5.86 14.13
N GLU A 320 -0.12 4.58 14.45
CA GLU A 320 0.78 3.47 14.14
C GLU A 320 0.84 3.24 12.63
N ILE A 321 -0.31 3.30 11.95
CA ILE A 321 -0.38 3.14 10.50
C ILE A 321 0.34 4.32 9.80
N CYS A 322 0.18 5.56 10.27
CA CYS A 322 0.94 6.70 9.76
C CYS A 322 2.45 6.46 9.87
N LEU A 323 2.94 5.95 11.00
CA LEU A 323 4.37 5.64 11.18
C LEU A 323 4.86 4.54 10.24
N ILE A 324 4.05 3.48 10.03
CA ILE A 324 4.38 2.40 9.10
C ILE A 324 4.52 2.96 7.68
N PHE A 325 3.56 3.75 7.19
CA PHE A 325 3.60 4.30 5.84
C PHE A 325 4.60 5.43 5.66
N GLN A 326 4.91 6.20 6.72
CA GLN A 326 6.02 7.15 6.71
C GLN A 326 7.35 6.41 6.51
N SER A 327 7.61 5.38 7.32
CA SER A 327 8.82 4.56 7.19
C SER A 327 8.89 3.87 5.83
N ALA A 328 7.78 3.29 5.35
CA ALA A 328 7.70 2.63 4.06
C ALA A 328 7.92 3.61 2.89
N GLY A 329 7.33 4.81 2.95
CA GLY A 329 7.50 5.86 1.97
C GLY A 329 8.96 6.29 1.82
N GLU A 330 9.64 6.56 2.94
CA GLU A 330 11.07 6.89 2.97
C GLU A 330 11.91 5.74 2.40
N GLU A 331 11.61 4.52 2.81
CA GLU A 331 12.30 3.31 2.35
C GLU A 331 12.15 3.04 0.85
N LEU A 332 10.96 3.25 0.30
CA LEU A 332 10.65 3.09 -1.12
C LEU A 332 11.31 4.20 -1.94
N LEU A 333 11.31 5.44 -1.44
CA LEU A 333 11.97 6.55 -2.10
C LEU A 333 13.49 6.33 -2.20
N GLN A 334 14.12 5.89 -1.11
CA GLN A 334 15.54 5.52 -1.12
C GLN A 334 15.81 4.35 -2.06
N HIS A 335 14.88 3.39 -2.17
CA HIS A 335 15.01 2.29 -3.12
C HIS A 335 14.98 2.79 -4.57
N TYR A 336 14.05 3.69 -4.91
CA TYR A 336 14.00 4.33 -6.23
C TYR A 336 15.30 5.05 -6.58
N ILE A 337 15.81 5.87 -5.66
CA ILE A 337 17.09 6.58 -5.81
C ILE A 337 18.22 5.59 -6.08
N SER A 338 18.32 4.53 -5.28
CA SER A 338 19.34 3.49 -5.45
C SER A 338 19.23 2.78 -6.81
N MET A 339 18.03 2.44 -7.27
CA MET A 339 17.81 1.83 -8.59
C MET A 339 18.27 2.75 -9.73
N LYS A 340 17.93 4.05 -9.67
CA LYS A 340 18.34 5.04 -10.68
C LYS A 340 19.84 5.31 -10.63
N THR A 341 20.41 5.51 -9.44
CA THR A 341 21.85 5.69 -9.25
C THR A 341 22.61 4.47 -9.77
N ARG A 342 22.12 3.24 -9.58
CA ARG A 342 22.76 2.02 -10.11
C ARG A 342 22.84 2.02 -11.64
N LYS A 343 21.80 2.49 -12.35
CA LYS A 343 21.83 2.64 -13.81
C LYS A 343 22.93 3.62 -14.24
N ILE A 344 22.99 4.79 -13.59
CA ILE A 344 24.04 5.79 -13.84
C ILE A 344 25.43 5.22 -13.54
N LEU A 345 25.57 4.44 -12.47
CA LEU A 345 26.83 3.79 -12.09
C LEU A 345 27.34 2.82 -13.16
N ILE A 346 26.44 2.11 -13.84
CA ILE A 346 26.78 1.22 -14.96
C ILE A 346 27.33 2.05 -16.13
N LEU A 347 26.74 3.21 -16.44
CA LEU A 347 27.26 4.12 -17.46
C LEU A 347 28.65 4.65 -17.10
N LEU A 348 28.85 5.06 -15.85
CA LEU A 348 30.17 5.49 -15.35
C LEU A 348 31.21 4.38 -15.47
N LYS A 349 30.89 3.15 -15.05
CA LYS A 349 31.79 2.01 -15.17
C LYS A 349 32.21 1.77 -16.62
N LYS A 350 31.27 1.87 -17.58
CA LYS A 350 31.57 1.77 -19.01
C LYS A 350 32.48 2.90 -19.50
N ARG A 351 32.24 4.14 -19.04
CA ARG A 351 33.06 5.32 -19.39
C ARG A 351 34.52 5.14 -18.99
N PHE A 352 34.79 4.62 -17.80
CA PHE A 352 36.17 4.50 -17.29
C PHE A 352 36.86 3.19 -17.69
N ALA A 353 36.13 2.13 -18.05
CA ALA A 353 36.73 0.87 -18.49
C ALA A 353 37.24 0.87 -19.94
N THR A 354 36.66 1.70 -20.81
CA THR A 354 36.91 1.64 -22.27
C THR A 354 38.20 2.36 -22.72
N PRO A 355 38.50 3.60 -22.29
CA PRO A 355 39.64 4.34 -22.80
C PRO A 355 40.93 4.09 -22.00
N ASN A 356 42.08 4.15 -22.68
CA ASN A 356 43.38 4.20 -22.02
C ASN A 356 43.73 5.65 -21.64
N TRP A 357 43.46 6.03 -20.39
CA TRP A 357 43.66 7.38 -19.85
C TRP A 357 45.12 7.87 -19.85
N VAL A 358 46.10 6.97 -19.92
CA VAL A 358 47.54 7.31 -19.99
C VAL A 358 47.97 7.71 -21.40
N LYS A 359 47.26 7.25 -22.44
CA LYS A 359 47.53 7.56 -23.85
C LYS A 359 46.39 8.36 -24.48
N HIS A 360 45.63 9.09 -23.68
CA HIS A 360 44.50 9.86 -24.14
C HIS A 360 44.96 11.00 -25.09
N LYS A 361 44.15 11.28 -26.11
CA LYS A 361 44.40 12.36 -27.09
C LYS A 361 43.84 13.69 -26.57
N GLU A 362 44.29 14.80 -27.14
CA GLU A 362 43.80 16.13 -26.77
C GLU A 362 42.27 16.26 -26.96
N PRO A 363 41.56 16.87 -25.99
CA PRO A 363 40.11 17.04 -26.04
C PRO A 363 39.73 18.03 -27.15
N ARG A 364 38.83 17.60 -28.04
CA ARG A 364 38.28 18.44 -29.12
C ARG A 364 36.81 18.79 -28.92
N GLU A 365 36.11 17.96 -28.16
CA GLU A 365 34.68 18.08 -27.91
C GLU A 365 34.34 17.44 -26.55
N VAL A 366 33.18 17.81 -26.01
CA VAL A 366 32.60 17.17 -24.83
C VAL A 366 32.27 15.72 -25.18
N HIS A 367 32.67 14.79 -24.31
CA HIS A 367 32.49 13.38 -24.60
C HIS A 367 31.02 12.96 -24.64
N MET A 368 30.65 12.10 -25.59
CA MET A 368 29.27 11.58 -25.79
C MET A 368 28.65 10.92 -24.54
N PHE A 369 29.47 10.51 -23.58
CA PHE A 369 29.01 10.00 -22.29
C PHE A 369 28.16 11.04 -21.54
N ILE A 370 28.49 12.32 -21.66
CA ILE A 370 27.73 13.40 -21.02
C ILE A 370 26.33 13.51 -21.64
N ASP A 371 26.19 13.34 -22.95
CA ASP A 371 24.89 13.34 -23.62
C ASP A 371 24.02 12.15 -23.12
N LEU A 372 24.61 10.94 -23.03
CA LEU A 372 23.92 9.76 -22.50
C LEU A 372 23.52 9.93 -21.03
N LEU A 373 24.37 10.55 -20.22
CA LEU A 373 24.08 10.84 -18.82
C LEU A 373 22.93 11.84 -18.68
N LEU A 374 22.96 12.92 -19.46
CA LEU A 374 21.90 13.92 -19.45
C LEU A 374 20.57 13.35 -19.92
N GLN A 375 20.57 12.44 -20.90
CA GLN A 375 19.37 11.72 -21.31
C GLN A 375 18.77 10.86 -20.19
N GLU A 376 19.61 10.14 -19.43
CA GLU A 376 19.12 9.39 -18.26
C GLU A 376 18.60 10.30 -17.14
N LEU A 377 19.28 11.43 -16.90
CA LEU A 377 18.81 12.44 -15.93
C LEU A 377 17.48 13.07 -16.37
N ASP A 378 17.30 13.35 -17.66
CA ASP A 378 16.05 13.86 -18.20
C ASP A 378 14.91 12.84 -18.05
N THR A 379 15.19 11.56 -18.30
CA THR A 379 14.23 10.48 -18.04
C THR A 379 13.82 10.43 -16.58
N ILE A 380 14.77 10.58 -15.64
CA ILE A 380 14.49 10.64 -14.20
C ILE A 380 13.66 11.89 -13.87
N LEU A 381 14.04 13.06 -14.40
CA LEU A 381 13.31 14.31 -14.21
C LEU A 381 11.86 14.19 -14.66
N ASN A 382 11.62 13.58 -15.82
CA ASN A 382 10.28 13.39 -16.35
C ASN A 382 9.45 12.44 -15.47
N GLU A 383 10.01 11.33 -15.01
CA GLU A 383 9.31 10.43 -14.07
C GLU A 383 9.00 11.12 -12.73
N VAL A 384 9.96 11.86 -12.19
CA VAL A 384 9.84 12.58 -10.92
C VAL A 384 8.80 13.70 -11.02
N LYS A 385 8.82 14.48 -12.11
CA LYS A 385 7.84 15.54 -12.40
C LYS A 385 6.41 15.04 -12.49
N GLN A 386 6.20 13.81 -12.97
CA GLN A 386 4.87 13.22 -13.07
C GLN A 386 4.28 12.88 -11.70
N ILE A 387 5.09 12.51 -10.71
CA ILE A 387 4.61 11.91 -9.45
C ILE A 387 4.76 12.84 -8.24
N LEU A 388 5.91 13.53 -8.13
CA LEU A 388 6.28 14.30 -6.95
C LEU A 388 5.89 15.77 -7.09
N PRO A 389 5.52 16.45 -5.98
CA PRO A 389 5.24 17.88 -5.99
C PRO A 389 6.53 18.70 -6.22
N GLU A 390 6.41 19.81 -6.94
CA GLU A 390 7.44 20.84 -7.01
C GLU A 390 7.66 21.43 -5.61
N GLY A 391 8.90 21.45 -5.14
CA GLY A 391 9.27 22.04 -3.87
C GLY A 391 9.06 23.55 -3.89
N LEU A 392 8.80 24.14 -2.71
CA LEU A 392 8.71 25.59 -2.56
C LEU A 392 10.09 26.22 -2.79
N HIS A 393 10.40 26.55 -4.04
CA HIS A 393 11.58 27.33 -4.39
C HIS A 393 11.53 28.72 -3.75
N HIS A 394 12.24 28.90 -2.64
CA HIS A 394 12.76 30.22 -2.31
C HIS A 394 14.02 30.45 -3.15
N LYS A 395 13.83 30.62 -4.48
CA LYS A 395 14.87 31.18 -5.35
C LYS A 395 15.14 32.59 -4.82
N HIS A 396 16.10 32.72 -3.92
CA HIS A 396 16.77 33.97 -3.68
C HIS A 396 17.55 34.27 -4.95
N ARG A 397 16.82 34.78 -5.95
CA ARG A 397 17.36 35.37 -7.16
C ARG A 397 18.42 36.33 -6.66
N ARG A 398 19.69 35.94 -6.80
CA ARG A 398 20.80 36.88 -6.71
C ARG A 398 20.60 37.78 -7.92
N THR A 399 19.78 38.80 -7.71
CA THR A 399 19.76 39.98 -8.55
C THR A 399 21.18 40.51 -8.46
N ASP A 400 21.94 40.35 -9.54
CA ASP A 400 23.17 41.09 -9.78
C ASP A 400 22.80 42.57 -9.95
N SER A 401 22.34 43.18 -8.86
CA SER A 401 22.19 44.62 -8.74
C SER A 401 23.49 45.15 -8.16
N ASN A 402 24.30 45.75 -9.03
CA ASN A 402 25.27 46.79 -8.71
C ASN A 402 24.55 48.01 -8.10
N GLY A 403 23.92 47.82 -6.94
CA GLY A 403 23.11 48.81 -6.23
C GLY A 403 23.76 49.18 -4.91
N SER A 404 24.65 50.17 -4.97
CA SER A 404 24.81 51.25 -3.98
C SER A 404 24.56 50.91 -2.49
N ASN A 405 25.60 50.42 -1.79
CA ASN A 405 25.69 50.63 -0.34
C ASN A 405 26.26 52.02 -0.06
N THR A 406 25.38 53.03 -0.16
CA THR A 406 25.53 54.29 0.54
C THR A 406 25.05 54.09 1.98
N SER A 407 25.97 53.83 2.90
CA SER A 407 25.84 54.32 4.28
C SER A 407 27.20 54.33 4.95
N SER A 408 27.93 55.39 4.64
CA SER A 408 29.02 55.90 5.46
C SER A 408 28.53 56.13 6.89
N ARG A 409 29.02 55.35 7.84
CA ARG A 409 29.21 55.80 9.22
C ARG A 409 30.56 55.29 9.72
N SER A 410 31.55 56.15 9.49
CA SER A 410 32.89 56.10 10.04
C SER A 410 32.87 56.22 11.57
N ASN A 411 33.72 55.42 12.23
CA ASN A 411 34.34 55.77 13.49
C ASN A 411 35.86 55.58 13.31
N PRO A 412 36.67 56.66 13.34
CA PRO A 412 38.11 56.53 13.22
C PRO A 412 38.72 56.37 14.61
N LEU A 413 39.34 55.22 14.86
CA LEU A 413 40.37 55.12 15.89
C LEU A 413 41.69 54.72 15.25
N ARG A 414 42.66 55.61 15.46
CA ARG A 414 44.08 55.46 15.17
C ARG A 414 44.62 54.15 15.76
N ASP A 415 45.45 53.46 14.99
CA ASP A 415 46.85 53.17 15.33
C ASP A 415 47.49 52.55 14.09
N ASP A 416 48.30 53.30 13.36
CA ASP A 416 49.74 53.51 13.55
C ASP A 416 50.57 52.43 12.84
N LYS A 417 51.60 52.94 12.17
CA LYS A 417 52.52 52.22 11.29
C LYS A 417 53.00 50.93 11.93
N LEU A 418 53.08 49.85 11.13
CA LEU A 418 54.29 49.04 11.03
C LEU A 418 54.20 48.07 9.83
N VAL A 419 55.20 48.22 8.97
CA VAL A 419 55.61 47.29 7.92
C VAL A 419 55.74 45.88 8.51
N ARG A 420 54.89 44.94 8.10
CA ARG A 420 55.07 43.52 8.46
C ARG A 420 54.60 42.55 7.36
N SER A 421 55.59 42.05 6.61
CA SER A 421 55.68 40.75 5.93
C SER A 421 54.46 40.20 5.16
N ASN A 422 54.58 40.22 3.82
CA ASN A 422 53.73 39.52 2.84
C ASN A 422 53.56 38.00 3.06
N THR A 423 54.37 37.37 3.92
CA THR A 423 54.33 35.93 4.19
C THR A 423 53.23 35.51 5.18
N GLN A 424 52.74 36.41 6.04
CA GLN A 424 51.63 36.07 6.95
C GLN A 424 50.25 36.14 6.26
N LYS A 425 50.08 37.04 5.27
CA LYS A 425 48.83 37.19 4.51
C LYS A 425 48.54 35.98 3.61
N ALA A 426 49.58 35.41 3.00
CA ALA A 426 49.48 34.17 2.21
C ALA A 426 49.19 32.95 3.11
N ARG A 427 49.74 32.92 4.33
CA ARG A 427 49.49 31.85 5.29
C ARG A 427 48.08 31.93 5.87
N SER A 428 47.57 33.14 6.17
CA SER A 428 46.18 33.34 6.57
C SER A 428 45.21 33.04 5.44
N GLN A 429 45.50 33.38 4.17
CA GLN A 429 44.67 33.00 3.02
C GLN A 429 44.67 31.48 2.75
N LEU A 430 45.80 30.80 2.96
CA LEU A 430 45.85 29.33 2.90
C LEU A 430 45.05 28.69 4.03
N PHE A 431 45.15 29.21 5.26
CA PHE A 431 44.31 28.74 6.36
C PHE A 431 42.83 29.07 6.15
N GLU A 432 42.49 30.22 5.58
CA GLU A 432 41.12 30.67 5.31
C GLU A 432 40.50 29.89 4.14
N SER A 433 41.29 29.53 3.11
CA SER A 433 40.86 28.61 2.05
C SER A 433 40.78 27.16 2.53
N HIS A 434 41.64 26.72 3.44
CA HIS A 434 41.53 25.41 4.08
C HIS A 434 40.37 25.35 5.09
N LEU A 435 40.07 26.44 5.79
CA LEU A 435 38.88 26.57 6.65
C LEU A 435 37.62 26.67 5.81
N ALA A 436 37.60 27.43 4.72
CA ALA A 436 36.51 27.46 3.76
C ALA A 436 36.32 26.09 3.08
N LYS A 437 37.40 25.33 2.84
CA LYS A 437 37.35 23.92 2.44
C LYS A 437 36.80 23.04 3.55
N LEU A 438 37.17 23.24 4.82
CA LEU A 438 36.63 22.48 5.96
C LEU A 438 35.14 22.78 6.20
N PHE A 439 34.69 24.02 5.99
CA PHE A 439 33.27 24.41 6.07
C PHE A 439 32.48 23.98 4.83
N LYS A 440 33.09 23.94 3.63
CA LYS A 440 32.52 23.28 2.44
C LYS A 440 32.51 21.74 2.57
N GLN A 441 33.50 21.15 3.23
CA GLN A 441 33.61 19.71 3.49
C GLN A 441 32.59 19.25 4.54
N LYS A 442 32.15 20.16 5.43
CA LYS A 442 31.02 19.94 6.36
C LYS A 442 29.65 20.10 5.69
N MET A 443 29.56 20.29 4.37
CA MET A 443 28.27 20.25 3.69
C MET A 443 27.65 18.88 3.94
N GLU A 444 26.42 18.88 4.43
CA GLU A 444 25.62 17.68 4.66
C GLU A 444 25.31 17.05 3.30
N ILE A 445 26.23 16.21 2.82
CA ILE A 445 26.09 15.43 1.59
C ILE A 445 24.90 14.46 1.72
N PHE A 446 24.53 14.11 2.95
CA PHE A 446 23.43 13.23 3.30
C PHE A 446 22.41 13.98 4.16
N THR A 447 21.76 14.99 3.59
CA THR A 447 20.49 15.48 4.14
C THR A 447 19.42 14.42 3.92
N LYS A 448 18.44 14.34 4.84
CA LYS A 448 17.26 13.49 4.65
C LYS A 448 16.59 13.91 3.33
N VAL A 449 16.34 12.95 2.45
CA VAL A 449 15.69 13.24 1.16
C VAL A 449 14.20 13.45 1.40
N GLU A 450 13.68 14.56 0.90
CA GLU A 450 12.28 14.92 1.00
C GLU A 450 11.50 14.38 -0.21
N HIS A 451 10.18 14.23 -0.08
CA HIS A 451 9.28 13.80 -1.16
C HIS A 451 8.97 14.97 -2.13
N THR A 452 10.01 15.65 -2.60
CA THR A 452 9.94 16.74 -3.58
C THR A 452 10.77 16.42 -4.81
N GLN A 453 10.42 17.04 -5.95
CA GLN A 453 11.14 16.79 -7.20
C GLN A 453 12.63 17.12 -7.09
N GLU A 454 12.91 18.29 -6.53
CA GLU A 454 14.25 18.87 -6.46
C GLU A 454 15.13 18.11 -5.47
N SER A 455 14.58 17.68 -4.32
CA SER A 455 15.33 16.93 -3.31
C SER A 455 15.79 15.58 -3.86
N VAL A 456 14.90 14.86 -4.55
CA VAL A 456 15.20 13.55 -5.16
C VAL A 456 16.22 13.67 -6.28
N VAL A 457 16.02 14.63 -7.19
CA VAL A 457 16.94 14.89 -8.31
C VAL A 457 18.32 15.30 -7.78
N THR A 458 18.36 16.20 -6.79
CA THR A 458 19.60 16.65 -6.16
C THR A 458 20.32 15.50 -5.47
N ALA A 459 19.60 14.61 -4.78
CA ALA A 459 20.18 13.43 -4.16
C ALA A 459 20.82 12.49 -5.19
N ILE A 460 20.14 12.23 -6.31
CA ILE A 460 20.67 11.41 -7.42
C ILE A 460 21.92 12.06 -8.03
N ILE A 461 21.90 13.38 -8.28
CA ILE A 461 23.05 14.13 -8.80
C ILE A 461 24.23 14.07 -7.81
N LYS A 462 24.00 14.30 -6.52
CA LYS A 462 25.03 14.22 -5.46
C LYS A 462 25.69 12.83 -5.43
N LEU A 463 24.89 11.76 -5.45
CA LEU A 463 25.38 10.37 -5.49
C LEU A 463 26.16 10.06 -6.78
N PHE A 464 25.68 10.54 -7.92
CA PHE A 464 26.37 10.43 -9.21
C PHE A 464 27.74 11.11 -9.17
N LEU A 465 27.83 12.36 -8.72
CA LEU A 465 29.07 13.13 -8.69
C LEU A 465 30.09 12.53 -7.72
N LYS A 466 29.65 12.04 -6.56
CA LYS A 466 30.50 11.28 -5.63
C LYS A 466 31.03 10.00 -6.27
N SER A 467 30.19 9.28 -7.00
CA SER A 467 30.61 8.07 -7.71
C SER A 467 31.61 8.39 -8.82
N LEU A 468 31.37 9.46 -9.59
CA LEU A 468 32.27 9.95 -10.63
C LEU A 468 33.64 10.32 -10.04
N GLN A 469 33.67 11.04 -8.91
CA GLN A 469 34.90 11.37 -8.18
C GLN A 469 35.69 10.10 -7.84
N GLU A 470 35.03 9.06 -7.31
CA GLU A 470 35.69 7.81 -6.95
C GLU A 470 36.21 7.05 -8.18
N PHE A 471 35.44 6.98 -9.27
CA PHE A 471 35.92 6.37 -10.51
C PHE A 471 37.15 7.09 -11.06
N VAL A 472 37.19 8.43 -11.00
CA VAL A 472 38.36 9.24 -11.38
C VAL A 472 39.56 8.91 -10.48
N ARG A 473 39.36 8.80 -9.16
CA ARG A 473 40.43 8.48 -8.19
C ARG A 473 41.13 7.15 -8.49
N LEU A 474 40.41 6.19 -9.06
CA LEU A 474 40.93 4.87 -9.43
C LEU A 474 41.74 4.85 -10.73
N GLN A 475 41.71 5.91 -11.54
CA GLN A 475 42.45 5.99 -12.80
C GLN A 475 43.79 6.70 -12.66
N THR A 476 44.65 6.58 -13.68
CA THR A 476 45.85 7.41 -13.84
C THR A 476 45.74 8.13 -15.19
N PHE A 477 45.91 9.45 -15.19
CA PHE A 477 45.71 10.29 -16.37
C PHE A 477 47.03 10.84 -16.91
N ASN A 478 47.09 11.03 -18.24
CA ASN A 478 48.02 11.99 -18.83
C ASN A 478 47.40 13.39 -18.88
N ARG A 479 48.18 14.39 -19.32
CA ARG A 479 47.73 15.78 -19.46
C ARG A 479 46.41 15.90 -20.25
N SER A 480 46.33 15.26 -21.41
CA SER A 480 45.15 15.35 -22.27
C SER A 480 43.90 14.66 -21.69
N GLY A 481 44.08 13.56 -20.96
CA GLY A 481 43.02 12.86 -20.25
C GLY A 481 42.45 13.71 -19.12
N PHE A 482 43.32 14.38 -18.35
CA PHE A 482 42.92 15.37 -17.35
C PHE A 482 42.13 16.52 -17.99
N GLN A 483 42.61 17.08 -19.10
CA GLN A 483 41.92 18.16 -19.80
C GLN A 483 40.54 17.74 -20.36
N GLN A 484 40.37 16.47 -20.77
CA GLN A 484 39.05 15.96 -21.15
C GLN A 484 38.08 15.91 -19.97
N ILE A 485 38.53 15.48 -18.79
CA ILE A 485 37.70 15.53 -17.57
C ILE A 485 37.34 16.97 -17.24
N GLN A 486 38.27 17.93 -17.35
CA GLN A 486 37.96 19.34 -17.15
C GLN A 486 36.88 19.86 -18.11
N LEU A 487 36.97 19.50 -19.39
CA LEU A 487 35.96 19.89 -20.39
C LEU A 487 34.60 19.28 -20.10
N ASP A 488 34.55 17.98 -19.79
CA ASP A 488 33.32 17.26 -19.47
C ASP A 488 32.63 17.86 -18.20
N ILE A 489 33.41 18.17 -17.15
CA ILE A 489 32.90 18.78 -15.91
C ILE A 489 32.46 20.23 -16.12
N HIS A 490 33.19 21.01 -16.92
CA HIS A 490 32.79 22.37 -17.25
C HIS A 490 31.45 22.42 -17.97
N PHE A 491 31.22 21.50 -18.90
CA PHE A 491 29.93 21.38 -19.57
C PHE A 491 28.82 20.99 -18.59
N LEU A 492 29.05 19.96 -17.75
CA LEU A 492 28.08 19.55 -16.72
C LEU A 492 27.73 20.67 -15.75
N LYS A 493 28.69 21.51 -15.35
CA LYS A 493 28.47 22.66 -14.47
C LYS A 493 27.47 23.64 -15.07
N THR A 494 27.49 23.81 -16.40
CA THR A 494 26.55 24.69 -17.10
C THR A 494 25.18 24.05 -17.22
N THR A 495 25.11 22.74 -17.47
CA THR A 495 23.82 22.04 -17.65
C THR A 495 23.07 21.76 -16.34
N LEU A 496 23.78 21.45 -15.25
CA LEU A 496 23.16 21.08 -13.97
C LEU A 496 22.76 22.30 -13.11
N LYS A 497 23.14 23.51 -13.52
CA LYS A 497 22.95 24.74 -12.74
C LYS A 497 21.50 24.99 -12.34
N ASP A 498 20.56 24.74 -13.25
CA ASP A 498 19.13 24.98 -13.02
C ASP A 498 18.37 23.70 -12.60
N THR A 499 19.05 22.58 -12.39
CA THR A 499 18.43 21.27 -12.17
C THR A 499 18.41 20.83 -10.71
N ALA A 500 19.32 21.34 -9.88
CA ALA A 500 19.47 20.93 -8.49
C ALA A 500 19.06 22.06 -7.52
N GLU A 501 18.51 21.68 -6.36
CA GLU A 501 18.14 22.59 -5.28
C GLU A 501 19.37 23.26 -4.65
N ASP A 502 20.43 22.47 -4.47
CA ASP A 502 21.67 22.86 -3.78
C ASP A 502 22.79 23.07 -4.81
N GLU A 503 22.68 24.16 -5.58
CA GLU A 503 23.67 24.55 -6.61
C GLU A 503 25.10 24.60 -6.03
N ALA A 504 25.25 25.11 -4.80
CA ALA A 504 26.53 25.22 -4.14
C ALA A 504 27.17 23.84 -3.85
N ALA A 505 26.37 22.84 -3.48
CA ALA A 505 26.86 21.47 -3.29
C ALA A 505 27.28 20.84 -4.59
N VAL A 506 26.46 21.00 -5.63
CA VAL A 506 26.74 20.45 -6.95
C VAL A 506 28.03 21.06 -7.50
N ASP A 507 28.18 22.39 -7.42
CA ASP A 507 29.41 23.08 -7.80
C ASP A 507 30.62 22.59 -7.02
N PHE A 508 30.49 22.42 -5.70
CA PHE A 508 31.57 21.89 -4.88
C PHE A 508 31.96 20.46 -5.28
N LEU A 509 30.99 19.58 -5.51
CA LEU A 509 31.27 18.20 -5.93
C LEU A 509 31.90 18.12 -7.32
N LEU A 510 31.48 18.99 -8.25
CA LEU A 510 32.10 19.11 -9.57
C LEU A 510 33.56 19.57 -9.46
N ASP A 511 33.84 20.57 -8.62
CA ASP A 511 35.22 21.05 -8.37
C ASP A 511 36.08 19.94 -7.75
N GLU A 512 35.54 19.14 -6.82
CA GLU A 512 36.21 17.99 -6.20
C GLU A 512 36.58 16.89 -7.22
N VAL A 513 35.77 16.68 -8.27
CA VAL A 513 36.12 15.76 -9.36
C VAL A 513 37.33 16.27 -10.13
N ILE A 514 37.42 17.57 -10.40
CA ILE A 514 38.58 18.18 -11.08
C ILE A 514 39.85 18.04 -10.22
N VAL A 515 39.74 18.30 -8.92
CA VAL A 515 40.85 18.12 -7.96
C VAL A 515 41.32 16.67 -7.97
N ALA A 516 40.41 15.70 -7.84
CA ALA A 516 40.75 14.28 -7.88
C ALA A 516 41.42 13.89 -9.20
N ALA A 517 40.97 14.43 -10.34
CA ALA A 517 41.59 14.18 -11.64
C ALA A 517 43.01 14.75 -11.73
N ALA A 518 43.25 15.95 -11.17
CA ALA A 518 44.56 16.58 -11.14
C ALA A 518 45.56 15.78 -10.29
N GLU A 519 45.15 15.30 -9.12
CA GLU A 519 45.97 14.46 -8.23
C GLU A 519 46.38 13.12 -8.85
N ARG A 520 45.56 12.61 -9.77
CA ARG A 520 45.82 11.36 -10.50
C ARG A 520 46.48 11.56 -11.86
N CYS A 521 46.80 12.80 -12.23
CA CYS A 521 47.44 13.13 -13.49
C CYS A 521 48.97 13.17 -13.38
N LEU A 522 49.66 12.66 -14.39
CA LEU A 522 51.13 12.71 -14.47
C LEU A 522 51.68 14.12 -14.73
N ASP A 523 50.90 14.97 -15.41
CA ASP A 523 51.26 16.35 -15.75
C ASP A 523 49.98 17.23 -15.73
N PRO A 524 49.57 17.73 -14.55
CA PRO A 524 48.30 18.43 -14.35
C PRO A 524 48.34 19.88 -14.83
N ILE A 525 48.47 20.08 -16.15
CA ILE A 525 48.38 21.40 -16.77
C ILE A 525 46.94 21.65 -17.26
N PRO A 526 46.20 22.58 -16.64
CA PRO A 526 44.81 22.84 -16.99
C PRO A 526 44.67 23.40 -18.40
N LEU A 527 43.53 23.12 -19.04
CA LEU A 527 43.16 23.75 -20.30
C LEU A 527 42.84 25.24 -20.06
N GLN A 528 43.15 26.11 -21.02
CA GLN A 528 42.85 27.53 -20.90
C GLN A 528 41.32 27.74 -20.80
N PRO A 529 40.82 28.59 -19.89
CA PRO A 529 39.39 28.83 -19.72
C PRO A 529 38.67 29.22 -21.02
N ALA A 530 39.27 30.10 -21.83
CA ALA A 530 38.71 30.52 -23.11
C ALA A 530 38.50 29.36 -24.11
N ILE A 531 39.33 28.31 -24.04
CA ILE A 531 39.17 27.12 -24.89
C ILE A 531 38.02 26.25 -24.36
N LEU A 532 37.91 26.09 -23.03
CA LEU A 532 36.80 25.38 -22.40
C LEU A 532 35.46 26.05 -22.74
N ASP A 533 35.38 27.37 -22.63
CA ASP A 533 34.19 28.16 -22.98
C ASP A 533 33.82 27.97 -24.45
N ARG A 534 34.80 28.08 -25.36
CA ARG A 534 34.57 27.91 -26.80
C ARG A 534 34.04 26.52 -27.14
N LEU A 535 34.63 25.46 -26.59
CA LEU A 535 34.21 24.09 -26.86
C LEU A 535 32.85 23.76 -26.24
N THR A 536 32.59 24.28 -25.03
CA THR A 536 31.29 24.15 -24.34
C THR A 536 30.19 24.85 -25.13
N GLN A 537 30.40 26.10 -25.56
CA GLN A 537 29.44 26.86 -26.37
C GLN A 537 29.18 26.19 -27.71
N ALA A 538 30.22 25.66 -28.38
CA ALA A 538 30.06 24.93 -29.64
C ALA A 538 29.20 23.65 -29.47
N LYS A 539 29.31 22.97 -28.33
CA LYS A 539 28.47 21.81 -28.01
C LYS A 539 27.03 22.24 -27.70
N LEU A 540 26.84 23.30 -26.92
CA LEU A 540 25.51 23.84 -26.60
C LEU A 540 24.75 24.32 -27.85
N SER A 541 25.43 25.03 -28.77
CA SER A 541 24.82 25.47 -30.04
C SER A 541 24.40 24.29 -30.91
N LYS A 542 25.25 23.25 -31.00
CA LYS A 542 24.93 22.02 -31.75
C LYS A 542 23.73 21.27 -31.16
N ASN A 543 23.62 21.22 -29.83
CA ASN A 543 22.46 20.60 -29.17
C ASN A 543 21.19 21.44 -29.42
N SER A 544 21.28 22.78 -29.43
CA SER A 544 20.12 23.65 -29.73
C SER A 544 19.64 23.56 -31.18
N GLU A 545 20.54 23.30 -32.14
CA GLU A 545 20.21 23.08 -33.55
C GLU A 545 19.67 21.67 -33.82
N GLN A 546 20.02 20.70 -32.98
CA GLN A 546 19.52 19.33 -33.02
C GLN A 546 18.19 19.13 -32.27
N SER A 547 17.75 20.14 -31.52
CA SER A 547 16.41 20.23 -30.93
C SER A 547 15.49 21.20 -31.69
N PRO A 548 15.16 21.02 -32.99
CA PRO A 548 14.00 21.65 -33.57
C PRO A 548 12.78 20.76 -33.30
N THR A 549 11.80 21.30 -32.58
CA THR A 549 10.40 20.82 -32.50
C THR A 549 10.17 19.37 -32.06
N SER A 550 9.72 19.19 -30.82
CA SER A 550 8.55 18.38 -30.46
C SER A 550 8.02 18.86 -29.12
#